data_AF-A0AAJ1SWZ1-F1
#
_entry.id   AF-A0AAJ1SWZ1-F1
#
_cell.length_a   1.000
_cell.length_b   1.000
_cell.length_c   1.000
_cell.angle_alpha   90.00
_cell.angle_beta   90.00
_cell.angle_gamma   90.00
#
_symmetry.space_group_name_H-M   'P 1'
#
loop_
_entity.id
_entity.type
_entity.pdbx_description
1 polymer ?
#
loop_
_entity_poly.entity_id
_entity_poly.type
_entity_poly.pdbx_seq_one_letter_code
_entity_poly.pdbx_strand_id
1 'polypeptide(L)' 'MTLASEKELRLATILYYQVYQQELPLLDYRKQDIQYIITKLQQTLNTGEDLLESQILH' A
#
# COMPACT_ATOMS: atom_id res chain seq x y z
N MET A 1 18.93 -3.61 -3.58
CA MET A 1 17.49 -3.37 -3.34
C MET A 1 17.25 -3.48 -1.84
N THR A 2 16.54 -2.52 -1.22
CA THR A 2 16.23 -2.56 0.23
C THR A 2 14.77 -2.92 0.44
N LEU A 3 14.50 -3.72 1.47
CA LEU A 3 13.14 -4.07 1.90
C LEU A 3 12.45 -2.86 2.52
N ALA A 4 11.12 -2.90 2.52
CA ALA A 4 10.29 -1.95 3.24
C ALA A 4 10.60 -1.97 4.75
N SER A 5 10.62 -0.80 5.38
CA SER A 5 10.73 -0.72 6.83
C SER A 5 9.41 -1.11 7.51
N GLU A 6 9.47 -1.57 8.76
CA GLU A 6 8.26 -1.87 9.56
C GLU A 6 7.30 -0.67 9.63
N LYS A 7 7.85 0.55 9.69
CA LYS A 7 7.06 1.78 9.70
C LYS A 7 6.28 1.97 8.39
N GLU A 8 6.91 1.73 7.24
CA GLU A 8 6.26 1.82 5.92
C GLU A 8 5.19 0.73 5.78
N LEU A 9 5.50 -0.50 6.19
CA LEU A 9 4.54 -1.61 6.17
C LEU A 9 3.32 -1.30 7.04
N ARG A 10 3.52 -0.85 8.29
CA ARG A 10 2.43 -0.51 9.20
C ARG A 10 1.55 0.61 8.66
N LEU A 11 2.16 1.65 8.06
CA LEU A 11 1.41 2.73 7.42
C LEU A 11 0.59 2.20 6.24
N ALA A 12 1.18 1.39 5.37
CA ALA A 12 0.49 0.80 4.23
C ALA A 12 -0.68 -0.09 4.68
N THR A 13 -0.51 -0.90 5.73
CA THR A 13 -1.59 -1.74 6.29
C THR A 13 -2.77 -0.92 6.77
N ILE A 14 -2.51 0.16 7.54
CA ILE A 14 -3.57 1.05 8.03
C ILE A 14 -4.34 1.67 6.86
N LEU A 15 -3.61 2.21 5.89
CA LEU A 15 -4.22 2.86 4.72
C LEU A 15 -5.00 1.87 3.85
N TYR A 16 -4.46 0.68 3.64
CA TYR A 16 -5.09 -0.37 2.83
C TYR A 16 -6.39 -0.84 3.47
N TYR A 17 -6.40 -1.00 4.80
CA TYR A 17 -7.60 -1.31 5.55
C TYR A 17 -8.64 -0.18 5.47
N GLN A 18 -8.22 1.08 5.54
CA GLN A 18 -9.15 2.21 5.40
C GLN A 18 -9.83 2.23 4.03
N VAL A 19 -9.08 1.96 2.96
CA VAL A 19 -9.60 1.99 1.58
C VAL A 19 -10.44 0.76 1.27
N TYR A 20 -9.96 -0.46 1.55
CA TYR A 20 -10.57 -1.71 1.09
C TYR A 20 -11.25 -2.52 2.19
N GLN A 21 -11.14 -2.12 3.46
CA GLN A 21 -11.61 -2.89 4.63
C GLN A 21 -11.05 -4.32 4.66
N GLN A 22 -9.82 -4.47 4.17
CA GLN A 22 -9.09 -5.74 4.05
C GLN A 22 -7.68 -5.60 4.59
N GLU A 23 -7.05 -6.72 4.94
CA GLU A 23 -5.65 -6.73 5.33
C GLU A 23 -4.75 -6.57 4.09
N LEU A 24 -3.65 -5.81 4.25
CA LEU A 24 -2.62 -5.74 3.23
C LEU A 24 -1.98 -7.13 3.07
N PRO A 25 -1.79 -7.64 1.83
CA PRO A 25 -1.16 -8.94 1.63
C PRO A 25 0.20 -9.04 2.32
N LEU A 26 0.48 -10.17 2.95
CA LEU A 26 1.75 -10.42 3.63
C LEU A 26 2.81 -10.82 2.60
N LEU A 27 3.46 -9.83 1.98
CA LEU A 27 4.53 -10.00 0.99
C LEU A 27 5.82 -9.34 1.47
N ASP A 28 6.95 -9.82 0.96
CA ASP A 28 8.27 -9.17 1.14
C ASP A 28 8.39 -7.93 0.24
N TYR A 29 7.65 -6.88 0.61
CA TYR A 29 7.61 -5.65 -0.16
C TYR A 29 9.00 -5.01 -0.23
N ARG A 30 9.44 -4.71 -1.45
CA ARG A 30 10.58 -3.82 -1.65
C ARG A 30 10.16 -2.40 -1.23
N LYS A 31 11.14 -1.61 -0.81
CA LYS A 31 10.89 -0.22 -0.37
C LYS A 31 10.18 0.63 -1.43
N GLN A 32 10.50 0.44 -2.70
CA GLN A 32 9.86 1.19 -3.80
C GLN A 32 8.39 0.80 -3.95
N ASP A 33 8.09 -0.50 -3.86
CA ASP A 33 6.72 -1.01 -4.01
C ASP A 33 5.83 -0.52 -2.86
N ILE A 34 6.30 -0.59 -1.60
CA ILE A 34 5.50 -0.12 -0.47
C ILE A 34 5.24 1.39 -0.51
N GLN A 35 6.21 2.18 -0.97
CA GLN A 35 6.06 3.63 -1.11
C GLN A 35 5.08 3.99 -2.21
N TYR A 36 5.07 3.23 -3.31
CA TYR A 36 4.07 3.37 -4.35
C TYR A 36 2.67 3.05 -3.81
N ILE A 37 2.52 1.91 -3.10
CA ILE A 37 1.25 1.49 -2.50
C ILE A 37 0.72 2.59 -1.56
N ILE A 38 1.55 3.10 -0.64
CA ILE A 38 1.17 4.18 0.28
C ILE A 38 0.68 5.41 -0.50
N THR A 39 1.41 5.82 -1.54
CA THR A 39 1.08 6.99 -2.35
C THR A 39 -0.28 6.82 -3.02
N LYS A 40 -0.55 5.66 -3.62
CA LYS A 40 -1.83 5.36 -4.26
C LYS A 40 -2.99 5.31 -3.29
N LEU A 41 -2.80 4.64 -2.14
CA LEU A 41 -3.82 4.59 -1.10
C LEU A 41 -4.18 5.98 -0.57
N GLN A 42 -3.19 6.85 -0.37
CA GLN A 42 -3.44 8.25 0.02
C GLN A 42 -4.20 9.02 -1.07
N GLN A 43 -3.86 8.82 -2.34
CA GLN A 43 -4.60 9.43 -3.45
C GLN A 43 -6.05 8.93 -3.49
N THR A 44 -6.28 7.64 -3.29
CA THR A 44 -7.62 7.05 -3.23
C THR A 44 -8.43 7.59 -2.05
N LEU A 45 -7.84 7.76 -0.87
CA LEU A 45 -8.53 8.39 0.27
C LEU A 45 -8.90 9.86 0.01
N ASN A 46 -8.08 10.59 -0.75
CA ASN A 46 -8.34 12.00 -1.05
C ASN A 46 -9.34 12.22 -2.20
N THR A 47 -9.36 11.31 -3.18
CA THR A 47 -10.17 11.47 -4.41
C THR A 47 -11.41 10.58 -4.43
N GLY A 48 -11.42 9.50 -3.66
CA GLY A 48 -12.43 8.43 -3.74
C GLY A 48 -12.24 7.48 -4.93
N GLU A 49 -11.25 7.71 -5.79
CA GLU A 49 -10.97 6.86 -6.95
C GLU A 49 -9.96 5.77 -6.59
N ASP A 50 -10.26 4.52 -6.94
CA ASP A 50 -9.32 3.41 -6.76
C ASP A 50 -8.18 3.50 -7.78
N LEU A 51 -7.00 3.88 -7.31
CA LEU A 51 -5.81 4.13 -8.13
C LEU A 51 -4.70 3.09 -7.89
N LEU A 52 -4.96 2.09 -7.04
CA LEU A 52 -4.03 1.00 -6.82
C LEU A 52 -4.22 -0.03 -7.92
N GLU A 53 -3.37 0.02 -8.95
CA GLU A 53 -3.39 -1.00 -9.99
C GLU A 53 -3.06 -2.38 -9.39
N SER A 54 -3.99 -3.34 -9.51
CA SER A 54 -3.87 -4.71 -8.97
C SER A 54 -2.61 -5.48 -9.41
N GLN A 55 -1.91 -5.01 -10.45
CA GLN A 55 -0.71 -5.66 -10.99
C GLN A 55 0.49 -5.67 -10.03
N ILE A 56 0.42 -4.95 -8.91
CA ILE A 56 1.54 -4.82 -7.94
C ILE A 56 1.43 -5.83 -6.78
N LEU A 57 0.28 -6.50 -6.64
CA LEU A 57 0.03 -7.47 -5.55
C LEU A 57 0.26 -8.95 -5.97
N HIS A 58 0.89 -9.21 -7.13
CA HIS A 58 1.16 -10.55 -7.65
C HIS A 58 2.60 -11.02 -7.44
#